data_AF-A0A336LNH5-F1
#
_entry.id   AF-A0A336LNH5-F1
#
_cell.length_a   1.000
_cell.length_b   1.000
_cell.length_c   1.000
_cell.angle_alpha   90.00
_cell.angle_beta   90.00
_cell.angle_gamma   90.00
#
_symmetry.space_group_name_H-M   'P 1'
#
loop_
_entity.id
_entity.type
_entity.pdbx_description
1 polymer ?
#
loop_
_entity_poly.entity_id
_entity_poly.type
_entity_poly.pdbx_seq_one_letter_code
_entity_poly.pdbx_strand_id
1 'polypeptide(L)'
;MTHIKDACIDPLRRSGVCIGIRSCKHISNILRGKVDTTQRIFLKESQCGWEGTYPKVCCANSVPTVRRPSPGFTNKYFSYEEIE
;
A
#
# COMPACT_ATOMS: atom_id res chain seq x y z
N MET A 1 6.80 -15.70 -15.00
CA MET A 1 6.74 -15.83 -13.53
C MET A 1 6.06 -14.59 -13.00
N THR A 2 4.77 -14.68 -12.68
CA THR A 2 3.98 -13.53 -12.23
C THR A 2 4.19 -13.39 -10.73
N HIS A 3 4.90 -12.35 -10.29
CA HIS A 3 5.11 -12.08 -8.87
C HIS A 3 3.77 -11.59 -8.29
N ILE A 4 2.96 -12.50 -7.76
CA ILE A 4 1.73 -12.18 -7.05
C ILE A 4 2.17 -11.37 -5.82
N LYS A 5 1.85 -10.07 -5.79
CA LYS A 5 2.08 -9.27 -4.59
C LYS A 5 1.11 -9.76 -3.52
N ASP A 6 1.63 -10.18 -2.37
CA ASP A 6 0.81 -10.70 -1.28
C ASP A 6 -0.17 -9.62 -0.81
N ALA A 7 -1.46 -9.97 -0.77
CA ALA A 7 -2.47 -9.10 -0.19
C ALA A 7 -2.30 -9.05 1.34
N CYS A 8 -2.56 -7.90 1.95
CA CYS A 8 -2.42 -7.71 3.40
C CYS A 8 -3.45 -6.72 3.92
N ILE A 9 -3.63 -6.70 5.24
CA ILE A 9 -4.46 -5.71 5.95
C ILE A 9 -3.54 -4.90 6.86
N ASP A 10 -3.61 -3.57 6.78
CA ASP A 10 -2.82 -2.68 7.62
C ASP A 10 -3.41 -2.56 9.05
N PRO A 11 -2.69 -1.94 9.99
CA PRO A 11 -3.17 -1.76 11.37
C PRO A 11 -4.46 -0.93 11.49
N LEU A 12 -4.78 -0.14 10.46
CA LEU A 12 -6.01 0.64 10.35
C LEU A 12 -7.13 -0.13 9.64
N ARG A 13 -6.99 -1.46 9.50
CA ARG A 13 -7.95 -2.37 8.84
C ARG A 13 -8.19 -2.06 7.36
N ARG A 14 -7.23 -1.41 6.69
CA ARG A 14 -7.29 -1.09 5.27
C ARG A 14 -6.62 -2.20 4.46
N SER A 15 -7.24 -2.56 3.34
CA SER A 15 -6.68 -3.56 2.42
C SER A 15 -5.53 -2.97 1.62
N GLY A 16 -4.46 -3.73 1.44
CA GLY A 16 -3.24 -3.29 0.77
C GLY A 16 -2.43 -4.42 0.15
N VAL A 17 -1.23 -4.08 -0.28
CA VAL A 17 -0.25 -5.02 -0.84
C VAL A 17 1.05 -4.99 -0.05
N CYS A 18 1.64 -6.17 0.18
CA CYS A 18 2.91 -6.31 0.84
C CYS A 18 4.05 -5.98 -0.12
N ILE A 19 4.67 -4.81 0.05
CA ILE A 19 5.74 -4.31 -0.83
C ILE A 19 6.87 -3.71 0.01
N GLY A 20 8.05 -3.52 -0.59
CA GLY A 20 9.18 -2.88 0.09
C GLY A 20 8.80 -1.53 0.71
N ILE A 21 9.35 -1.24 1.90
CA ILE A 21 9.03 -0.04 2.68
C ILE A 21 9.20 1.27 1.87
N ARG A 22 10.20 1.31 0.97
CA ARG A 22 10.48 2.46 0.09
C ARG A 22 9.61 2.52 -1.16
N SER A 23 8.90 1.44 -1.48
CA SER A 23 7.98 1.37 -2.63
C SER A 23 6.59 1.91 -2.29
N CYS A 24 6.25 2.04 -1.01
CA CYS A 24 5.01 2.64 -0.57
C CYS A 24 5.18 4.16 -0.40
N LYS A 25 4.51 4.97 -1.24
CA LYS A 25 4.69 6.43 -1.27
C LYS A 25 4.37 7.11 0.06
N HIS A 26 3.28 6.72 0.70
CA HIS A 26 2.87 7.28 2.01
C HIS A 26 3.90 6.98 3.10
N ILE A 27 4.33 5.73 3.21
CA ILE A 27 5.37 5.29 4.15
C ILE A 27 6.70 6.00 3.86
N SER A 28 7.07 6.13 2.58
CA SER A 28 8.29 6.83 2.18
C SER A 28 8.26 8.31 2.56
N ASN A 29 7.09 8.95 2.52
CA ASN A 29 6.93 10.33 2.99
C ASN A 29 7.07 10.43 4.51
N ILE A 30 6.54 9.47 5.27
CA ILE A 30 6.75 9.40 6.73
C ILE A 30 8.25 9.30 7.04
N LEU A 31 8.96 8.41 6.35
CA LEU A 31 10.40 8.18 6.55
C LEU A 31 11.29 9.37 6.15
N ARG A 32 10.83 10.23 5.23
CA ARG A 32 11.56 11.46 4.85
C ARG A 32 11.47 12.54 5.92
N GLY A 33 10.44 12.50 6.77
CA GLY A 33 10.24 13.46 7.86
C GLY A 33 10.82 12.99 9.19
N LYS A 34 10.62 13.80 10.23
CA LYS A 34 10.87 13.38 11.61
C LYS A 34 9.79 12.40 12.04
N VAL A 35 10.15 11.11 12.14
CA VAL A 35 9.22 10.04 12.53
C VAL A 35 8.89 10.16 14.01
N ASP A 36 7.64 10.47 14.34
CA ASP A 36 7.14 10.48 15.70
C ASP A 36 6.91 9.05 16.24
N THR A 37 6.63 8.92 17.54
CA THR A 37 6.44 7.62 18.19
C THR A 37 5.27 6.85 17.61
N THR A 38 4.16 7.51 17.29
CA THR A 38 2.96 6.89 16.72
C THR A 38 3.24 6.39 15.30
N GLN A 39 3.92 7.20 14.48
CA GLN A 39 4.36 6.78 13.15
C GLN A 39 5.30 5.57 13.23
N ARG A 40 6.21 5.53 14.20
CA ARG A 40 7.11 4.38 14.39
C ARG A 40 6.35 3.10 14.74
N ILE A 41 5.34 3.20 15.60
CA ILE A 41 4.46 2.07 15.93
C ILE A 41 3.72 1.62 14.67
N PHE A 42 3.10 2.55 13.94
CA PHE A 42 2.39 2.23 12.69
C PHE A 42 3.30 1.54 11.66
N LEU A 43 4.54 2.00 11.49
CA LEU A 43 5.52 1.40 10.56
C LEU A 43 5.88 -0.04 10.96
N LYS A 44 6.05 -0.31 12.25
CA LYS A 44 6.32 -1.65 12.78
C LYS A 44 5.12 -2.57 12.60
N GLU A 45 3.93 -2.12 12.99
CA GLU A 45 2.70 -2.89 12.88
C GLU A 45 2.29 -3.12 11.41
N SER A 46 2.70 -2.23 10.50
CA SER A 46 2.49 -2.41 9.06
C SER A 46 3.47 -3.40 8.43
N GLN A 47 4.46 -3.94 9.16
CA GLN A 47 5.41 -4.89 8.60
C GLN A 47 4.73 -6.21 8.21
N CYS A 48 4.82 -6.57 6.94
CA CYS A 48 4.21 -7.79 6.39
C CYS A 48 5.24 -8.84 5.95
N GLY A 49 6.53 -8.53 6.04
CA GLY A 49 7.60 -9.47 5.73
C GLY A 49 8.92 -8.79 5.41
N TRP A 50 9.77 -9.53 4.72
CA TRP A 50 11.13 -9.12 4.35
C TRP A 50 11.46 -9.52 2.91
N GLU A 51 12.31 -8.73 2.26
CA GLU A 51 12.98 -9.05 1.00
C GLU A 51 14.49 -8.98 1.28
N GLY A 52 15.08 -10.12 1.63
CA GLY A 52 16.42 -10.16 2.23
C GLY A 52 16.46 -9.39 3.54
N THR A 53 17.29 -8.35 3.63
CA THR A 53 17.39 -7.45 4.79
C THR A 53 16.48 -6.22 4.70
N TYR A 54 15.72 -6.07 3.60
CA TYR A 54 14.84 -4.93 3.40
C TYR A 54 13.43 -5.24 3.93
N PRO A 55 12.89 -4.43 4.85
CA PRO A 55 11.56 -4.66 5.38
C PRO A 55 10.49 -4.36 4.32
N LYS A 56 9.48 -5.23 4.27
CA LYS A 56 8.25 -5.03 3.51
C LYS A 56 7.14 -4.55 4.44
N VAL A 57 6.29 -3.68 3.94
CA VAL A 57 5.14 -3.14 4.66
C VAL A 57 3.86 -3.31 3.87
N CYS A 58 2.74 -3.39 4.58
CA CYS A 58 1.42 -3.39 4.01
C CYS A 58 1.09 -1.99 3.51
N CYS A 59 1.14 -1.80 2.20
CA CYS A 59 0.80 -0.53 1.58
C CYS A 59 -0.67 -0.53 1.18
N ALA A 60 -1.51 -0.05 2.09
CA ALA A 60 -2.88 0.31 1.76
C ALA A 60 -2.87 1.65 1.01
N ASN A 61 -2.81 1.60 -0.32
CA ASN A 61 -3.12 2.78 -1.11
C ASN A 61 -4.55 3.18 -0.74
N SER A 62 -4.79 4.45 -0.43
CA SER A 62 -6.11 5.03 -0.16
C SER A 62 -6.97 5.09 -1.43
N VAL A 63 -7.04 4.00 -2.18
CA VAL A 63 -8.13 3.74 -3.11
C VAL A 63 -9.07 2.83 -2.32
N PRO A 64 -10.31 3.25 -2.02
CA PRO A 64 -11.26 2.36 -1.37
C PRO A 64 -11.41 1.13 -2.26
N THR A 65 -10.80 0.02 -1.85
CA THR A 65 -10.98 -1.25 -2.53
C THR A 65 -12.41 -1.68 -2.26
N VAL A 66 -13.31 -1.31 -3.17
CA VAL A 66 -14.54 -2.04 -3.40
C VAL A 66 -14.12 -3.52 -3.44
N ARG A 67 -14.61 -4.30 -2.48
CA ARG A 67 -14.48 -5.76 -2.50
C ARG A 67 -15.08 -6.23 -3.83
N ARG A 68 -14.25 -6.47 -4.84
CA ARG A 68 -14.65 -7.24 -6.02
C ARG A 68 -13.46 -8.08 -6.49
N PRO A 69 -13.66 -9.38 -6.79
CA PRO A 69 -12.59 -10.23 -7.30
C PRO A 69 -12.10 -9.69 -8.64
N SER A 70 -10.81 -9.77 -8.90
CA SER A 70 -10.16 -9.34 -10.15
C SER A 70 -10.66 -10.16 -11.34
N PRO A 71 -11.06 -9.51 -12.43
CA PRO A 71 -10.58 -9.95 -13.74
C PRO A 71 -10.28 -8.74 -14.63
N GLY A 72 -9.04 -8.60 -15.08
CA GLY A 72 -8.66 -7.59 -16.07
C GLY A 72 -8.81 -6.14 -15.60
N PHE A 73 -7.72 -5.56 -15.10
CA PHE A 73 -7.64 -4.12 -14.84
C PHE A 73 -7.78 -3.34 -16.17
N THR A 74 -8.96 -2.79 -16.47
CA THR A 74 -9.08 -1.62 -17.35
C THR A 74 -9.38 -0.40 -16.49
N ASN A 75 -8.41 0.49 -16.44
CA ASN A 75 -8.32 1.66 -15.57
C ASN A 75 -9.39 2.71 -15.95
N LYS A 76 -10.23 3.15 -14.99
CA LYS A 76 -11.19 4.27 -15.19
C LYS A 76 -11.22 5.24 -14.00
N TYR A 77 -10.08 5.50 -13.36
CA TYR A 77 -9.99 6.50 -12.30
C TYR A 77 -9.17 7.74 -12.70
N PHE A 78 -9.09 8.04 -13.99
CA PHE A 78 -8.46 9.28 -14.45
C PHE A 78 -9.10 9.77 -15.76
N SER A 79 -10.32 10.30 -15.69
CA SER A 79 -10.86 11.28 -16.64
C SER A 79 -12.27 11.69 -16.21
N TYR A 80 -12.37 12.75 -15.41
CA TYR A 80 -13.48 13.70 -15.57
C TYR A 80 -13.21 14.49 -16.87
N GLU A 81 -14.28 14.93 -17.55
CA GLU A 81 -14.36 15.56 -18.90
C GLU A 81 -14.46 14.50 -20.04
N GLU A 82 -15.46 14.44 -20.93
CA GLU A 82 -16.26 15.50 -21.58
C GLU A 82 -17.76 15.15 -21.73
N ILE A 83 -18.53 16.22 -21.86
CA ILE A 83 -19.97 16.38 -22.05
C ILE A 83 -20.32 16.21 -23.54
N GLU A 84 -21.37 15.44 -23.87
CA GLU A 84 -22.49 15.75 -24.80
C GLU A 84 -23.41 14.54 -24.97
#